data_AF-A0A8D4J1F7-F1
#
_entry.id   AF-A0A8D4J1F7-F1
#
_cell.length_a   1.000
_cell.length_b   1.000
_cell.length_c   1.000
_cell.angle_alpha   90.00
_cell.angle_beta   90.00
_cell.angle_gamma   90.00
#
_symmetry.space_group_name_H-M   'P 1'
#
loop_
_entity.id
_entity.type
_entity.pdbx_description
1 polymer ?
#
loop_
_entity_poly.entity_id
_entity_poly.type
_entity_poly.pdbx_seq_one_letter_code
_entity_poly.pdbx_strand_id
1 'polypeptide(L)' 'MLEGCSIQTPPIQQRLLCPQSHECRKVALHIRTNRDLVNGLSKTQQALQFCITENQALKHCIEQHNKQ' A
#
# COMPACT_ATOMS: atom_id res chain seq x y z
N MET A 1 47.78 26.64 7.42
CA MET A 1 46.90 25.58 7.98
C MET A 1 45.52 25.84 7.41
N LEU A 2 45.09 25.07 6.41
CA LEU A 2 43.74 25.19 5.84
C LEU A 2 42.87 24.13 6.52
N GLU A 3 42.05 24.59 7.46
CA GLU A 3 40.98 23.80 8.06
C GLU A 3 39.91 23.55 7.00
N GLY A 4 39.92 22.35 6.40
CA GLY A 4 38.89 21.91 5.47
C GLY A 4 37.61 21.62 6.23
N CYS A 5 36.59 22.47 6.08
CA CYS A 5 35.26 22.20 6.62
C CYS A 5 34.67 20.95 5.95
N SER A 6 34.63 19.85 6.70
CA SER A 6 33.89 18.65 6.33
C SER A 6 32.40 18.98 6.30
N ILE A 7 31.85 19.22 5.11
CA ILE A 7 30.41 19.29 4.88
C ILE A 7 29.86 17.88 5.11
N GLN A 8 29.40 17.59 6.32
CA GLN A 8 28.59 16.41 6.57
C GLN A 8 27.23 16.67 5.92
N THR A 9 27.05 16.15 4.72
CA THR A 9 25.74 16.04 4.07
C THR A 9 24.80 15.36 5.05
N PRO A 10 23.70 16.04 5.47
CA PRO A 10 22.72 15.41 6.35
C PRO A 10 22.19 14.15 5.67
N PRO A 11 21.95 13.07 6.41
CA PRO A 11 21.46 11.83 5.84
C PRO A 11 20.14 12.14 5.09
N ILE A 12 20.15 11.89 3.79
CA ILE A 12 18.95 12.00 2.95
C ILE A 12 18.01 10.92 3.48
N GLN A 13 16.97 11.34 4.21
CA GLN A 13 15.88 10.46 4.59
C GLN A 13 15.21 9.97 3.30
N GLN A 14 15.56 8.79 2.82
CA GLN A 14 14.90 8.18 1.68
C GLN A 14 13.42 8.06 2.02
N ARG A 15 12.58 8.83 1.32
CA ARG A 15 11.13 8.72 1.48
C ARG A 15 10.72 7.38 0.89
N LEU A 16 10.09 6.57 1.74
CA LEU A 16 9.56 5.28 1.39
C LEU A 16 8.57 5.42 0.22
N LEU A 17 8.96 4.99 -0.98
CA LEU A 17 8.07 4.90 -2.15
C LEU A 17 7.28 3.59 -2.06
N CYS A 18 6.40 3.49 -1.07
CA CYS A 18 5.47 2.37 -1.03
C CYS A 18 4.46 2.48 -2.17
N PRO A 19 4.17 1.36 -2.87
CA PRO A 19 3.15 1.37 -3.92
C PRO A 19 1.80 1.79 -3.33
N GLN A 20 1.25 2.88 -3.84
CA GLN A 20 -0.13 3.27 -3.56
C GLN A 20 -1.01 2.60 -4.59
N SER A 21 -1.84 1.66 -4.15
CA SER A 21 -2.87 1.11 -5.00
C SER A 21 -4.21 1.72 -4.68
N HIS A 22 -4.99 1.86 -5.74
CA HIS A 22 -6.34 2.33 -5.72
C HIS A 22 -7.33 1.17 -5.78
N GLU A 23 -6.94 -0.10 -5.81
CA GLU A 23 -7.91 -1.20 -5.96
C GLU A 23 -8.56 -1.59 -4.62
N CYS A 24 -7.86 -1.41 -3.50
CA CYS A 24 -8.44 -1.61 -2.18
C CYS A 24 -9.36 -0.45 -1.76
N ARG A 25 -10.59 -0.42 -2.28
CA ARG A 25 -11.63 0.56 -1.92
C ARG A 25 -12.92 -0.12 -1.49
N LYS A 26 -13.79 0.65 -0.83
CA LYS A 26 -15.14 0.19 -0.52
C LYS A 26 -15.88 -0.14 -1.83
N VAL A 27 -16.43 -1.34 -1.89
CA VAL A 27 -17.30 -1.75 -3.00
C VAL A 27 -18.67 -1.12 -2.79
N ALA A 28 -19.11 -0.30 -3.73
CA ALA A 28 -20.48 0.23 -3.73
C ALA A 28 -21.45 -0.91 -4.09
N LEU A 29 -22.35 -1.23 -3.16
CA LEU A 29 -23.35 -2.28 -3.34
C LEU A 29 -24.74 -1.64 -3.35
N HIS A 30 -25.57 -2.06 -4.31
CA HIS A 30 -26.98 -1.72 -4.37
C HIS A 30 -27.78 -3.01 -4.44
N ILE A 31 -28.29 -3.46 -3.29
CA ILE A 31 -28.93 -4.76 -3.17
C ILE A 31 -30.45 -4.56 -3.14
N ARG A 32 -31.14 -5.04 -4.17
CA ARG A 32 -32.61 -5.06 -4.23
C ARG A 32 -33.18 -6.47 -4.32
N THR A 33 -32.38 -7.41 -4.82
CA THR A 33 -32.76 -8.80 -5.04
C THR A 33 -31.71 -9.76 -4.49
N ASN A 34 -32.07 -11.03 -4.32
CA ASN A 34 -31.11 -12.08 -3.94
C ASN A 34 -29.99 -12.28 -4.97
N ARG A 35 -30.27 -12.04 -6.26
CA ARG A 35 -29.24 -12.02 -7.30
C ARG A 35 -28.24 -10.89 -7.06
N ASP A 36 -28.70 -9.70 -6.67
CA ASP A 36 -27.81 -8.58 -6.35
C ASP A 36 -26.94 -8.88 -5.14
N LEU A 37 -27.48 -9.60 -4.15
CA LEU A 37 -26.74 -10.04 -2.97
C LEU A 37 -25.59 -10.99 -3.37
N VAL A 38 -25.87 -12.03 -4.17
CA VAL A 38 -24.85 -12.99 -4.63
C VAL A 38 -23.78 -12.29 -5.47
N ASN A 39 -24.19 -11.40 -6.37
CA ASN A 39 -23.27 -10.62 -7.19
C ASN A 39 -22.42 -9.66 -6.33
N GLY A 40 -23.03 -9.02 -5.33
CA GLY A 40 -22.36 -8.12 -4.41
C GLY A 40 -21.34 -8.85 -3.53
N LEU A 41 -21.68 -10.05 -3.05
CA LEU A 41 -20.76 -10.91 -2.31
C LEU A 41 -19.54 -11.28 -3.16
N SER A 42 -19.75 -11.74 -4.39
CA SER A 42 -18.67 -12.10 -5.30
C SER A 42 -17.73 -10.93 -5.59
N LYS A 43 -18.29 -9.73 -5.87
CA LYS A 43 -17.50 -8.50 -6.07
C LYS A 43 -16.69 -8.13 -4.83
N THR A 44 -17.30 -8.25 -3.64
CA THR A 44 -16.65 -7.91 -2.38
C THR A 44 -15.51 -8.88 -2.06
N GLN A 45 -15.69 -10.18 -2.32
CA GLN A 45 -14.65 -11.19 -2.16
C GLN A 45 -13.46 -10.92 -3.08
N GLN A 46 -13.72 -10.57 -4.33
CA GLN A 46 -12.66 -10.23 -5.28
C GLN A 46 -11.88 -8.99 -4.82
N ALA A 47 -12.57 -7.91 -4.41
CA ALA A 47 -11.92 -6.71 -3.90
C ALA A 47 -11.11 -6.98 -2.62
N LEU A 48 -11.63 -7.83 -1.72
CA LEU A 48 -10.91 -8.25 -0.52
C LEU A 48 -9.61 -8.97 -0.85
N GLN A 49 -9.63 -9.85 -1.85
CA GLN A 49 -8.43 -10.57 -2.27
C GLN A 49 -7.34 -9.60 -2.74
N PHE A 50 -7.70 -8.60 -3.55
CA PHE A 50 -6.77 -7.53 -3.95
C PHE A 50 -6.22 -6.76 -2.75
N CYS A 51 -7.09 -6.34 -1.82
CA CYS A 51 -6.68 -5.65 -0.60
C CYS A 51 -5.64 -6.44 0.21
N ILE A 52 -5.84 -7.75 0.36
CA ILE A 52 -4.92 -8.61 1.11
C ILE A 52 -3.54 -8.63 0.45
N THR A 53 -3.50 -8.84 -0.87
CA THR A 53 -2.25 -8.86 -1.63
C THR A 53 -1.51 -7.52 -1.56
N GLU A 54 -2.23 -6.40 -1.71
CA GLU A 54 -1.64 -5.06 -1.61
C GLU A 54 -1.09 -4.77 -0.21
N ASN A 55 -1.83 -5.17 0.83
CA ASN A 55 -1.38 -5.00 2.20
C ASN A 55 -0.12 -5.82 2.50
N GLN A 56 -0.03 -7.05 1.96
CA GLN A 56 1.16 -7.88 2.07
C GLN A 56 2.35 -7.27 1.34
N ALA A 57 2.16 -6.79 0.11
CA ALA A 57 3.21 -6.12 -0.65
C ALA A 57 3.71 -4.85 0.07
N LEU A 58 2.80 -4.08 0.65
CA LEU A 58 3.12 -2.89 1.45
C LEU A 58 3.95 -3.25 2.69
N LYS A 59 3.51 -4.25 3.46
CA LYS A 59 4.24 -4.74 4.64
C LYS A 59 5.64 -5.21 4.26
N HIS A 60 5.76 -6.00 3.19
CA HIS A 60 7.05 -6.45 2.69
C HIS A 60 7.95 -5.27 2.32
N CYS A 61 7.44 -4.28 1.60
CA CYS A 61 8.20 -3.08 1.23
C CYS A 61 8.74 -2.33 2.46
N ILE A 62 7.89 -2.11 3.48
CA ILE A 62 8.29 -1.48 4.75
C ILE A 62 9.37 -2.31 5.45
N GLU A 63 9.19 -3.62 5.56
CA GLU A 63 10.14 -4.52 6.23
C GLU A 63 11.49 -4.59 5.53
N GLN A 64 11.52 -4.64 4.20
CA GLN A 64 12.77 -4.67 3.44
C GLN A 64 13.53 -3.35 3.56
N HIS A 65 12.83 -2.21 3.58
CA HIS A 65 13.47 -0.91 3.73
C HIS A 65 13.97 -0.67 5.16
N ASN A 66 13.22 -1.08 6.19
CA ASN A 66 13.63 -0.90 7.60
C ASN A 66 14.77 -1.83 8.04
N LYS A 67 15.18 -2.78 7.19
CA LYS A 67 16.34 -3.67 7.42
C LYS A 67 17.62 -3.17 6.72
N GLN A 68 17.57 -2.01 6.09
CA GLN A 68 18.76 -1.28 5.59
C GLN A 68 19.19 -0.22 6.60
#